data_AF-A0A0C6P075-F1
#
_entry.id   AF-A0A0C6P075-F1
#
_cell.length_a   1.000
_cell.length_b   1.000
_cell.length_c   1.000
_cell.angle_alpha   90.00
_cell.angle_beta   90.00
_cell.angle_gamma   90.00
#
_symmetry.space_group_name_H-M   'P 1'
#
loop_
_entity.id
_entity.type
_entity.pdbx_description
1 polymer ?
#
loop_
_entity_poly.entity_id
_entity_poly.type
_entity_poly.pdbx_seq_one_letter_code
_entity_poly.pdbx_strand_id
1 'polypeptide(L)'
;MPLIVEDGSGLANADSYVSVADCQAYAADHGLAFAGEAAALEAALRNATLYLDGEYTYRGERATDIQALEWPRTVATGVPREVVNACCELAARALKSPLWQDVSGTTAGAAIEKTVGPITTKYASAAGARNDGQTRYAGVAAMLRRWLSSYGSSVKLVRC
;
A
#
# COMPACT_ATOMS: atom_id res chain seq x y z
N MET A 1 13.14 -18.37 6.60
CA MET A 1 13.56 -17.67 7.82
C MET A 1 12.30 -17.08 8.43
N PRO A 2 12.08 -17.21 9.75
CA PRO A 2 10.90 -16.63 10.38
C PRO A 2 10.84 -15.13 10.11
N LEU A 3 9.62 -14.63 9.96
CA LEU A 3 9.35 -13.20 9.80
C LEU A 3 9.78 -12.42 11.04
N ILE A 4 10.61 -11.39 10.87
CA ILE A 4 10.94 -10.44 11.94
C ILE A 4 9.93 -9.29 11.92
N VAL A 5 9.22 -9.09 13.02
CA VAL A 5 8.17 -8.07 13.14
C VAL A 5 8.75 -6.81 13.77
N GLU A 6 8.41 -5.64 13.22
CA GLU A 6 8.74 -4.38 13.88
C GLU A 6 7.98 -4.22 15.19
N ASP A 7 8.71 -3.91 16.27
CA ASP A 7 8.16 -3.68 17.60
C ASP A 7 8.07 -2.19 17.98
N GLY A 8 8.42 -1.32 17.03
CA GLY A 8 8.44 0.12 17.23
C GLY A 8 9.76 0.68 17.77
N SER A 9 10.78 -0.15 17.96
CA SER A 9 12.14 0.29 18.28
C SER A 9 12.96 0.73 17.07
N GLY A 10 12.53 0.38 15.86
CA GLY A 10 13.27 0.71 14.64
C GLY A 10 14.39 -0.30 14.37
N LEU A 11 14.02 -1.58 14.32
CA LEU A 11 14.90 -2.71 14.05
C LEU A 11 15.54 -2.60 12.66
N ALA A 12 16.85 -2.83 12.59
CA ALA A 12 17.60 -2.79 11.33
C ALA A 12 17.35 -3.99 10.39
N ASN A 13 16.56 -4.97 10.83
CA ASN A 13 16.31 -6.22 10.12
C ASN A 13 14.84 -6.67 10.16
N ALA A 14 13.90 -5.75 10.41
CA ALA A 14 12.48 -6.08 10.35
C ALA A 14 12.02 -6.38 8.91
N ASP A 15 11.15 -7.38 8.78
CA ASP A 15 10.55 -7.84 7.53
C ASP A 15 9.09 -7.36 7.37
N SER A 16 8.39 -7.10 8.48
CA SER A 16 6.97 -6.74 8.46
C SER A 16 6.50 -5.93 9.65
N TYR A 17 5.39 -5.22 9.48
CA TYR A 17 4.69 -4.50 10.55
C TYR A 17 3.81 -5.37 11.45
N VAL A 18 3.57 -6.63 11.10
CA VAL A 18 2.66 -7.50 11.85
C VAL A 18 3.08 -8.97 11.76
N SER A 19 2.81 -9.74 12.82
CA SER A 19 3.03 -11.19 12.83
C SER A 19 1.95 -11.93 12.03
N VAL A 20 2.25 -13.18 11.63
CA VAL A 20 1.25 -14.05 10.99
C VAL A 20 0.04 -14.27 11.90
N ALA A 21 0.27 -14.52 13.20
CA ALA A 21 -0.79 -14.79 14.16
C ALA A 21 -1.71 -13.57 14.38
N ASP A 22 -1.13 -12.37 14.52
CA ASP A 22 -1.92 -11.14 14.70
C ASP A 22 -2.70 -10.79 13.43
N CYS A 23 -2.11 -11.01 12.25
CA CYS A 23 -2.80 -10.81 10.98
C CYS A 23 -3.95 -11.82 10.80
N GLN A 24 -3.80 -13.06 11.27
CA GLN A 24 -4.89 -14.05 11.28
C GLN A 24 -6.04 -13.63 12.20
N ALA A 25 -5.73 -13.12 13.39
CA ALA A 25 -6.73 -12.60 14.32
C ALA A 25 -7.50 -11.41 13.70
N TYR A 26 -6.76 -10.42 13.15
CA TYR A 26 -7.37 -9.31 12.42
C TYR A 26 -8.23 -9.80 11.24
N ALA A 27 -7.72 -10.75 10.45
CA ALA A 27 -8.45 -11.27 9.31
C ALA A 27 -9.76 -11.97 9.72
N ALA A 28 -9.77 -12.71 10.83
CA ALA A 28 -10.98 -13.34 11.36
C ALA A 28 -12.02 -12.30 11.78
N ASP A 29 -11.61 -11.26 12.50
CA ASP A 29 -12.50 -10.18 12.98
C ASP A 29 -13.10 -9.36 11.83
N HIS A 30 -12.38 -9.26 10.71
CA HIS A 30 -12.75 -8.45 9.56
C HIS A 30 -13.27 -9.26 8.36
N GLY A 31 -13.45 -10.57 8.51
CA GLY A 31 -13.97 -11.45 7.44
C GLY A 31 -13.04 -11.57 6.22
N LEU A 32 -11.73 -11.41 6.42
CA LEU A 32 -10.72 -11.54 5.37
C LEU A 32 -10.21 -12.97 5.26
N ALA A 33 -9.94 -13.41 4.03
CA ALA A 33 -9.28 -14.68 3.77
C ALA A 33 -7.76 -14.53 3.92
N PHE A 34 -7.21 -14.89 5.08
CA PHE A 34 -5.78 -14.92 5.36
C PHE A 34 -5.41 -16.23 6.07
N ALA A 35 -5.37 -17.32 5.30
CA ALA A 35 -5.04 -18.65 5.80
C ALA A 35 -4.25 -19.41 4.72
N GLY A 36 -3.38 -20.33 5.16
CA GLY A 36 -2.51 -21.10 4.28
C GLY A 36 -1.20 -21.50 4.97
N GLU A 37 -0.25 -21.96 4.18
CA GLU A 37 1.08 -22.35 4.66
C GLU A 37 1.85 -21.14 5.20
N ALA A 38 2.57 -21.33 6.31
CA ALA A 38 3.29 -20.26 7.01
C ALA A 38 4.20 -19.46 6.05
N ALA A 39 4.96 -20.14 5.20
CA ALA A 39 5.86 -19.49 4.24
C ALA A 39 5.11 -18.56 3.26
N ALA A 40 3.90 -18.91 2.83
CA ALA A 40 3.09 -18.09 1.94
C ALA A 40 2.50 -16.87 2.67
N LEU A 41 2.06 -17.05 3.92
CA LEU A 41 1.55 -15.95 4.76
C LEU A 41 2.67 -14.95 5.09
N GLU A 42 3.85 -15.45 5.45
CA GLU A 42 5.02 -14.60 5.69
C GLU A 42 5.45 -13.86 4.42
N ALA A 43 5.44 -14.50 3.24
CA ALA A 43 5.73 -13.84 1.98
C ALA A 43 4.70 -12.75 1.64
N ALA A 44 3.41 -13.00 1.89
CA ALA A 44 2.35 -12.01 1.70
C ALA A 44 2.53 -10.79 2.61
N LEU A 45 2.95 -10.99 3.85
CA LEU A 45 3.25 -9.91 4.80
C LEU A 45 4.47 -9.07 4.38
N ARG A 46 5.55 -9.70 3.88
CA ARG A 46 6.69 -8.99 3.31
C ARG A 46 6.28 -8.15 2.10
N ASN A 47 5.49 -8.70 1.19
CA ASN A 47 4.99 -7.98 0.02
C ASN A 47 4.07 -6.81 0.40
N ALA A 48 3.20 -7.00 1.39
CA ALA A 48 2.35 -5.93 1.92
C ALA A 48 3.17 -4.80 2.55
N THR A 49 4.21 -5.15 3.31
CA THR A 49 5.13 -4.20 3.94
C THR A 49 5.89 -3.39 2.89
N LEU A 50 6.46 -4.06 1.89
CA LEU A 50 7.13 -3.40 0.77
C LEU A 50 6.18 -2.47 0.00
N TYR A 51 4.93 -2.88 -0.20
CA TYR A 51 3.93 -2.02 -0.82
C TYR A 51 3.67 -0.76 0.01
N LEU A 52 3.50 -0.90 1.33
CA LEU A 52 3.27 0.24 2.23
C LEU A 52 4.43 1.24 2.22
N ASP A 53 5.66 0.74 2.20
CA ASP A 53 6.87 1.59 2.25
C ASP A 53 7.16 2.25 0.90
N GLY A 54 6.85 1.57 -0.20
CA GLY A 54 7.08 2.08 -1.56
C GLY A 54 5.97 2.97 -2.12
N GLU A 55 4.71 2.70 -1.79
CA GLU A 55 3.56 3.42 -2.35
C GLU A 55 3.30 4.76 -1.65
N TYR A 56 3.56 4.84 -0.35
CA TYR A 56 3.07 5.93 0.48
C TYR A 56 4.19 6.79 1.05
N THR A 57 4.01 8.11 0.96
CA THR A 57 4.86 9.07 1.67
C THR A 57 4.21 9.44 3.01
N TYR A 58 4.87 9.10 4.11
CA TYR A 58 4.39 9.38 5.45
C TYR A 58 4.89 10.71 6.01
N ARG A 59 4.14 11.28 6.94
CA ARG A 59 4.54 12.46 7.73
C ARG A 59 5.63 12.09 8.73
N GLY A 60 6.37 13.09 9.17
CA GLY A 60 7.47 12.92 10.12
C GLY A 60 8.68 12.27 9.47
N GLU A 61 9.70 12.08 10.29
CA GLU A 61 10.96 11.45 9.89
C GLU A 61 11.03 10.05 10.49
N ARG A 62 11.76 9.14 9.85
CA ARG A 62 12.08 7.83 10.44
C ARG A 62 12.76 8.05 11.80
N ALA A 63 12.42 7.21 12.79
CA ALA A 63 12.94 7.40 14.15
C ALA A 63 14.46 7.18 14.22
N THR A 64 14.98 6.28 13.37
CA THR A 64 16.41 6.05 13.18
C THR A 64 16.76 5.99 11.69
N ASP A 65 18.02 6.18 11.36
CA ASP A 65 18.57 5.98 10.02
C ASP A 65 18.77 4.49 9.69
N ILE A 66 18.99 3.66 10.71
CA ILE A 66 19.27 2.23 10.58
C ILE A 66 18.04 1.32 10.50
N GLN A 67 16.83 1.77 10.90
CA GLN A 67 15.64 0.92 10.88
C GLN A 67 15.36 0.37 9.47
N ALA A 68 14.90 -0.86 9.33
CA ALA A 68 14.69 -1.45 8.00
C ALA A 68 13.48 -0.85 7.27
N LEU A 69 12.44 -0.48 8.01
CA LEU A 69 11.13 -0.10 7.49
C LEU A 69 10.84 1.40 7.65
N GLU A 70 9.78 1.88 7.00
CA GLU A 70 9.38 3.29 7.09
C GLU A 70 8.82 3.72 8.45
N TRP A 71 8.26 2.79 9.22
CA TRP A 71 7.91 3.00 10.63
C TRP A 71 8.90 2.27 11.53
N PRO A 72 9.19 2.79 12.75
CA PRO A 72 8.58 3.93 13.43
C PRO A 72 9.00 5.31 12.90
N ARG A 73 8.20 6.34 13.20
CA ARG A 73 8.44 7.74 12.80
C ARG A 73 8.16 8.72 13.93
N THR A 74 8.79 9.89 13.89
CA THR A 74 8.70 10.94 14.92
C THR A 74 7.28 11.45 15.22
N VAL A 75 6.34 11.22 14.31
CA VAL A 75 4.93 11.63 14.45
C VAL A 75 4.06 10.62 15.20
N ALA A 76 4.59 9.46 15.57
CA ALA A 76 3.90 8.45 16.36
C ALA A 76 4.83 7.78 17.38
N THR A 77 4.24 7.08 18.34
CA THR A 77 4.98 6.19 19.24
C THR A 77 4.90 4.78 18.68
N GLY A 78 6.00 4.28 18.12
CA GLY A 78 6.07 2.96 17.48
C GLY A 78 5.39 2.90 16.11
N VAL A 79 4.89 1.72 15.74
CA VAL A 79 4.13 1.49 14.50
C VAL A 79 2.63 1.77 14.75
N PRO A 80 1.99 2.72 14.05
CA PRO A 80 0.57 3.01 14.24
C PRO A 80 -0.30 1.80 13.92
N ARG A 81 -1.38 1.62 14.70
CA ARG A 81 -2.32 0.51 14.49
C ARG A 81 -2.97 0.56 13.10
N GLU A 82 -3.17 1.74 12.52
CA GLU A 82 -3.69 1.86 11.16
C GLU A 82 -2.72 1.29 10.11
N VAL A 83 -1.40 1.38 10.35
CA VAL A 83 -0.37 0.78 9.48
C VAL A 83 -0.37 -0.74 9.61
N VAL A 84 -0.46 -1.25 10.85
CA VAL A 84 -0.59 -2.68 11.13
C VAL A 84 -1.82 -3.28 10.44
N ASN A 85 -2.99 -2.64 10.60
CA ASN A 85 -4.24 -3.07 9.97
C ASN A 85 -4.15 -3.00 8.44
N ALA A 86 -3.58 -1.91 7.90
CA ALA A 86 -3.35 -1.77 6.46
C ALA A 86 -2.43 -2.87 5.90
N CYS A 87 -1.41 -3.28 6.67
CA CYS A 87 -0.53 -4.40 6.30
C CYS A 87 -1.33 -5.70 6.22
N CYS A 88 -2.23 -5.97 7.17
CA CYS A 88 -3.09 -7.16 7.15
C CYS A 88 -4.03 -7.18 5.93
N GLU A 89 -4.67 -6.04 5.64
CA GLU A 89 -5.53 -5.85 4.48
C GLU A 89 -4.81 -6.11 3.16
N LEU A 90 -3.60 -5.59 3.00
CA LEU A 90 -2.79 -5.81 1.80
C LEU A 90 -2.27 -7.23 1.73
N ALA A 91 -1.89 -7.85 2.84
CA ALA A 91 -1.42 -9.23 2.86
C ALA A 91 -2.51 -10.21 2.41
N ALA A 92 -3.75 -10.03 2.86
CA ALA A 92 -4.90 -10.82 2.38
C ALA A 92 -5.16 -10.64 0.87
N ARG A 93 -4.82 -9.48 0.30
CA ARG A 93 -4.91 -9.22 -1.15
C ARG A 93 -3.74 -9.84 -1.91
N ALA A 94 -2.54 -9.78 -1.33
CA ALA A 94 -1.32 -10.35 -1.89
C ALA A 94 -1.39 -11.87 -2.07
N LEU A 95 -2.19 -12.57 -1.24
CA LEU A 95 -2.46 -14.00 -1.40
C LEU A 95 -3.30 -14.32 -2.65
N LYS A 96 -4.06 -13.35 -3.17
CA LYS A 96 -4.95 -13.54 -4.33
C LYS A 96 -4.30 -13.11 -5.62
N SER A 97 -3.62 -11.96 -5.59
CA SER A 97 -2.99 -11.34 -6.76
C SER A 97 -1.77 -10.52 -6.33
N PRO A 98 -0.77 -10.36 -7.21
CA PRO A 98 0.33 -9.42 -6.97
C PRO A 98 -0.20 -8.01 -6.67
N LEU A 99 0.40 -7.34 -5.67
CA LEU A 99 0.01 -5.97 -5.29
C LEU A 99 0.45 -4.91 -6.31
N TRP A 100 1.54 -5.21 -7.02
CA TRP A 100 2.10 -4.44 -8.13
C TRP A 100 2.02 -5.25 -9.41
N GLN A 101 1.78 -4.57 -10.52
CA GLN A 101 1.83 -5.16 -11.85
C GLN A 101 2.90 -4.47 -12.69
N ASP A 102 3.62 -5.17 -13.54
CA ASP A 102 4.48 -4.51 -14.51
C ASP A 102 3.61 -3.84 -15.57
N VAL A 103 3.83 -2.55 -15.81
CA VAL A 103 3.05 -1.79 -16.80
C VAL A 103 3.96 -1.48 -17.97
N SER A 104 3.72 -2.13 -19.09
CA SER A 104 4.32 -1.74 -20.37
C SER A 104 3.62 -0.49 -20.91
N GLY A 105 4.39 0.47 -21.46
CA GLY A 105 3.87 1.75 -21.99
C GLY A 105 2.79 1.65 -23.08
N THR A 106 2.46 0.45 -23.56
CA THR A 106 1.26 0.15 -24.35
C THR A 106 0.07 -0.11 -23.43
N THR A 107 -0.35 0.95 -22.76
CA THR A 107 -1.58 1.18 -21.99
C THR A 107 -2.51 0.00 -21.67
N ALA A 108 -2.50 -0.45 -20.42
CA ALA A 108 -3.70 -0.99 -19.78
C ALA A 108 -4.66 0.19 -19.46
N GLY A 109 -5.44 0.65 -20.45
CA GLY A 109 -6.43 1.73 -20.26
C GLY A 109 -6.59 2.76 -21.38
N ALA A 110 -5.85 2.70 -22.50
CA ALA A 110 -6.08 3.61 -23.63
C ALA A 110 -7.20 3.07 -24.51
N ALA A 111 -8.44 3.26 -24.10
CA ALA A 111 -9.55 3.34 -25.04
C ALA A 111 -9.82 4.82 -25.31
N ILE A 112 -9.05 5.40 -26.24
CA ILE A 112 -9.40 6.65 -26.89
C ILE A 112 -10.25 6.27 -28.08
N GLU A 113 -11.57 6.31 -27.95
CA GLU A 113 -12.40 6.40 -29.14
C GLU A 113 -12.73 7.90 -29.31
N LYS A 114 -12.72 8.40 -30.54
CA LYS A 114 -13.16 9.76 -30.87
C LYS A 114 -14.00 9.67 -32.13
N THR A 115 -15.29 9.99 -32.00
CA THR A 115 -16.21 9.99 -33.12
C THR A 115 -16.17 11.33 -33.81
N VAL A 116 -16.02 11.30 -35.13
CA VAL A 116 -16.30 12.44 -36.00
C VAL A 116 -17.30 11.95 -37.06
N GLY A 117 -18.58 12.34 -36.95
CA GLY A 117 -19.68 11.85 -37.81
C GLY A 117 -20.56 10.76 -37.17
N PRO A 118 -21.37 9.96 -37.92
CA PRO A 118 -22.33 8.98 -37.37
C PRO A 118 -21.69 7.74 -36.70
N ILE A 119 -20.42 7.82 -36.33
CA ILE A 119 -19.61 6.74 -35.76
C ILE A 119 -19.75 6.82 -34.21
N THR A 120 -19.33 5.82 -33.41
CA THR A 120 -19.48 5.84 -31.94
C THR A 120 -18.12 5.90 -31.25
N THR A 121 -18.10 6.25 -29.95
CA THR A 121 -16.91 6.35 -29.12
C THR A 121 -17.16 5.84 -27.70
N LYS A 122 -16.49 4.76 -27.33
CA LYS A 122 -16.52 4.09 -26.03
C LYS A 122 -15.20 4.32 -25.31
N TYR A 123 -15.28 5.05 -24.21
CA TYR A 123 -14.25 5.08 -23.18
C TYR A 123 -14.44 3.88 -22.26
N ALA A 124 -13.44 3.00 -22.18
CA ALA A 124 -13.35 2.08 -21.07
C ALA A 124 -12.90 2.86 -19.84
N SER A 125 -13.76 2.96 -18.82
CA SER A 125 -13.28 3.28 -17.48
C SER A 125 -12.80 1.99 -16.85
N ALA A 126 -11.49 1.83 -16.68
CA ALA A 126 -10.97 0.79 -15.80
C ALA A 126 -11.34 1.20 -14.37
N ALA A 127 -12.52 0.78 -13.90
CA ALA A 127 -12.99 1.09 -12.56
C ALA A 127 -12.00 0.53 -11.53
N GLY A 128 -11.31 1.42 -10.81
CA GLY A 128 -10.33 1.07 -9.77
C GLY A 128 -8.87 1.01 -10.21
N ALA A 129 -8.56 1.16 -11.50
CA ALA A 129 -7.19 1.30 -11.98
C ALA A 129 -6.75 2.77 -11.99
N ARG A 130 -5.49 3.02 -11.64
CA ARG A 130 -4.80 4.28 -11.83
C ARG A 130 -4.58 4.54 -13.32
N ASN A 131 -4.29 5.79 -13.68
CA ASN A 131 -3.87 6.17 -15.04
C ASN A 131 -2.58 5.45 -15.49
N ASP A 132 -1.82 4.90 -14.52
CA ASP A 132 -0.63 4.07 -14.75
C ASP A 132 -0.95 2.57 -14.86
N GLY A 133 -2.22 2.13 -14.80
CA GLY A 133 -2.62 0.73 -14.89
C GLY A 133 -2.59 -0.06 -13.57
N GLN A 134 -2.10 0.52 -12.46
CA GLN A 134 -2.09 -0.15 -11.15
C GLN A 134 -3.45 -0.16 -10.46
N THR A 135 -3.71 -1.15 -9.62
CA THR A 135 -4.91 -1.18 -8.76
C THR A 135 -4.79 -0.18 -7.61
N ARG A 136 -5.86 0.59 -7.33
CA ARG A 136 -5.95 1.42 -6.13
C ARG A 136 -6.62 0.70 -4.97
N TYR A 137 -5.92 0.59 -3.85
CA TYR A 137 -6.50 0.10 -2.58
C TYR A 137 -7.08 1.27 -1.77
N ALA A 138 -8.24 1.78 -2.19
CA ALA A 138 -8.87 2.97 -1.59
C ALA A 138 -9.14 2.83 -0.07
N GLY A 139 -9.53 1.63 0.39
CA GLY A 139 -9.73 1.35 1.82
C GLY A 139 -8.43 1.50 2.62
N VAL A 140 -7.32 0.98 2.09
CA VAL A 140 -5.99 1.11 2.70
C VAL A 140 -5.56 2.58 2.76
N ALA A 141 -5.73 3.32 1.65
CA ALA A 141 -5.44 4.75 1.62
C ALA A 141 -6.29 5.55 2.63
N ALA A 142 -7.53 5.15 2.88
CA ALA A 142 -8.38 5.78 3.88
C ALA A 142 -7.87 5.55 5.32
N MET A 143 -7.39 4.33 5.63
CA MET A 143 -6.79 4.01 6.94
C MET A 143 -5.54 4.87 7.20
N LEU A 144 -4.71 5.04 6.18
CA LEU A 144 -3.43 5.75 6.30
C LEU A 144 -3.57 7.28 6.25
N ARG A 145 -4.75 7.82 5.91
CA ARG A 145 -4.95 9.25 5.59
C ARG A 145 -4.37 10.22 6.63
N ARG A 146 -4.46 9.89 7.93
CA ARG A 146 -3.90 10.70 9.02
C ARG A 146 -2.37 10.81 8.96
N TRP A 147 -1.74 9.75 8.49
CA TRP A 147 -0.29 9.56 8.51
C TRP A 147 0.39 9.96 7.21
N LEU A 148 -0.35 10.12 6.11
CA LEU A 148 0.20 10.52 4.80
C LEU A 148 0.59 12.00 4.76
N SER A 149 1.75 12.29 4.17
CA SER A 149 2.14 13.67 3.87
C SER A 149 1.15 14.29 2.89
N SER A 150 0.68 15.51 3.16
CA SER A 150 -0.21 16.21 2.23
C SER A 150 0.59 16.64 1.00
N TYR A 151 0.43 15.94 -0.13
CA TYR A 151 0.86 16.47 -1.42
C TYR A 151 -0.07 17.62 -1.80
N GLY A 152 0.35 18.86 -1.54
CA GLY A 152 -0.28 20.06 -2.10
C GLY A 152 -0.93 20.99 -1.09
N SER A 153 -0.13 21.77 -0.35
CA SER A 153 -0.46 23.19 -0.24
C SER A 153 -0.13 23.82 -1.59
N SER A 154 -1.11 24.31 -2.33
CA SER A 154 -0.89 25.07 -3.56
C SER A 154 0.07 26.23 -3.28
N VAL A 155 1.32 26.13 -3.71
CA VAL A 155 2.25 27.26 -3.65
C VAL A 155 1.79 28.25 -4.71
N LYS A 156 1.32 29.42 -4.29
CA LYS A 156 0.98 30.51 -5.21
C LYS A 156 2.29 30.97 -5.87
N LEU A 157 2.51 30.57 -7.12
CA LEU A 157 3.56 31.14 -7.95
C LEU A 157 3.22 32.61 -8.19
N VAL A 158 3.89 33.51 -7.47
CA VAL A 158 3.88 34.93 -7.77
C VAL A 158 4.90 35.15 -8.89
N ARG A 159 4.44 35.63 -10.05
CA ARG A 159 5.35 36.08 -11.11
C ARG A 159 6.01 37.37 -10.62
N CYS A 160 7.34 37.38 -10.56
CA CYS A 160 8.15 38.58 -10.41
C CYS A 160 8.16 39.38 -11.71
#